data_AF-A0A084Y4L8-F1
#
_entry.id   AF-A0A084Y4L8-F1
#
_cell.length_a   1.000
_cell.length_b   1.000
_cell.length_c   1.000
_cell.angle_alpha   90.00
_cell.angle_beta   90.00
_cell.angle_gamma   90.00
#
_symmetry.space_group_name_H-M   'P 1'
#
loop_
_entity.id
_entity.type
_entity.pdbx_description
1 polymer ?
#
loop_
_entity_poly.entity_id
_entity_poly.type
_entity_poly.pdbx_seq_one_letter_code
_entity_poly.pdbx_strand_id
1 'polypeptide(L)'
;MWTFDSWRVSVRIQVLVGLSLAGLLLLTIAASLQLRTSMLEDRKNKVKNLVEYALTQFAFYDKEARSGRLTLEQAQQSAKETLRVARYGNNDYFWINDMHPRSVMHPIKPEVEGTDVSGSKDAAGAPLYQKFVDTVKASGAGFVEYRWIRTPGGPGVPKLSYVKGFQPWGWVIGTGIYIDDVDSEFRQQFLRLGGISLALLLLLGLLGWRVGGSILRQLGGEPSYAAEVTRRIAAGDLTQKVTLGSRGGASLLASLAEMQGRLAQVFGQIDQTAGGLSRNASALSTAAAEIGRAAEAQAQATSASAAALEEVTVSINEVSALAGQTETGSERT
;
A
#
# COMPACT_ATOMS: atom_id res chain seq x y z
N MET A 1 16.20 8.21 -16.92
CA MET A 1 15.88 8.22 -15.48
C MET A 1 14.38 8.55 -15.36
N TRP A 2 13.53 7.62 -14.91
CA TRP A 2 12.08 7.84 -14.88
C TRP A 2 11.74 8.94 -13.85
N THR A 3 11.44 10.15 -14.29
CA THR A 3 11.04 11.23 -13.39
C THR A 3 9.55 11.10 -13.10
N PHE A 4 9.24 10.54 -11.93
CA PHE A 4 7.87 10.45 -11.40
C PHE A 4 7.18 11.81 -11.29
N ASP A 5 7.94 12.91 -11.38
CA ASP A 5 7.47 14.29 -11.29
C ASP A 5 6.43 14.70 -12.34
N SER A 6 6.41 14.02 -13.49
CA SER A 6 5.40 14.24 -14.54
C SER A 6 4.04 13.61 -14.25
N TRP A 7 3.95 12.71 -13.26
CA TRP A 7 2.72 11.96 -13.00
C TRP A 7 1.80 12.71 -12.05
N ARG A 8 0.50 12.62 -12.31
CA ARG A 8 -0.55 13.07 -11.38
C ARG A 8 -0.35 12.40 -10.03
N VAL A 9 -0.53 13.14 -8.94
CA VAL A 9 -0.36 12.60 -7.58
C VAL A 9 -1.30 11.42 -7.29
N SER A 10 -2.51 11.44 -7.83
CA SER A 10 -3.43 10.29 -7.75
C SER A 10 -2.84 9.03 -8.36
N VAL A 11 -2.18 9.13 -9.51
CA VAL A 11 -1.55 8.00 -10.19
C VAL A 11 -0.38 7.48 -9.37
N ARG A 12 0.46 8.35 -8.81
CA ARG A 12 1.56 7.92 -7.93
C ARG A 12 1.07 7.13 -6.72
N ILE A 13 0.03 7.63 -6.05
CA ILE A 13 -0.59 6.96 -4.90
C ILE A 13 -1.22 5.62 -5.32
N GLN A 14 -1.96 5.59 -6.42
CA GLN A 14 -2.59 4.37 -6.93
C GLN A 14 -1.57 3.31 -7.36
N VAL A 15 -0.44 3.71 -7.93
CA VAL A 15 0.64 2.78 -8.31
C VAL A 15 1.33 2.21 -7.07
N LEU A 16 1.63 3.04 -6.06
CA LEU A 16 2.21 2.57 -4.80
C LEU A 16 1.28 1.59 -4.07
N VAL A 17 -0.01 1.93 -4.00
CA VAL A 17 -1.04 1.07 -3.42
C VAL A 17 -1.16 -0.21 -4.24
N GLY A 18 -1.28 -0.11 -5.56
CA GLY A 18 -1.37 -1.26 -6.46
C GLY A 18 -0.18 -2.21 -6.35
N LEU A 19 1.03 -1.67 -6.25
CA LEU A 19 2.26 -2.46 -6.05
C LEU A 19 2.25 -3.16 -4.68
N SER A 20 1.80 -2.47 -3.64
CA SER A 20 1.67 -3.04 -2.29
C SER A 20 0.62 -4.17 -2.25
N LEU A 21 -0.52 -3.97 -2.93
CA LEU A 21 -1.57 -4.99 -3.07
C LEU A 21 -1.08 -6.20 -3.86
N ALA A 22 -0.37 -5.98 -4.98
CA ALA A 22 0.22 -7.06 -5.78
C ALA A 22 1.28 -7.84 -4.99
N GLY A 23 2.14 -7.15 -4.24
CA GLY A 23 3.13 -7.78 -3.37
C GLY A 23 2.49 -8.63 -2.28
N LEU A 24 1.46 -8.12 -1.61
CA LEU A 24 0.71 -8.88 -0.61
C LEU A 24 0.03 -10.11 -1.22
N LEU A 25 -0.59 -9.97 -2.40
CA LEU A 25 -1.23 -11.08 -3.10
C LEU A 25 -0.21 -12.17 -3.48
N LEU A 26 0.94 -11.78 -4.04
CA LEU A 26 2.02 -12.70 -4.39
C LEU A 26 2.54 -13.44 -3.15
N LEU A 27 2.75 -12.73 -2.04
CA LEU A 27 3.18 -13.32 -0.78
C LEU A 27 2.15 -14.32 -0.23
N THR A 28 0.86 -13.98 -0.25
CA THR A 28 -0.20 -14.89 0.20
C THR A 28 -0.27 -16.16 -0.66
N ILE A 29 -0.15 -16.03 -1.98
CA ILE A 29 -0.12 -17.18 -2.89
C ILE A 29 1.10 -18.06 -2.62
N ALA A 30 2.30 -17.47 -2.55
CA ALA A 30 3.53 -18.19 -2.29
C ALA A 30 3.49 -18.91 -0.93
N ALA A 31 3.03 -18.23 0.13
CA ALA A 31 2.87 -18.80 1.46
C ALA A 31 1.87 -19.97 1.46
N SER A 32 0.78 -19.86 0.69
CA SER A 32 -0.22 -20.93 0.57
C SER A 32 0.33 -22.18 -0.12
N LEU A 33 1.09 -22.01 -1.20
CA LEU A 33 1.74 -23.13 -1.90
C LEU A 33 2.78 -23.83 -0.99
N GLN A 34 3.56 -23.03 -0.25
CA GLN A 34 4.53 -23.54 0.70
C GLN A 34 3.86 -24.30 1.85
N LEU A 35 2.75 -23.78 2.38
CA LEU A 35 2.01 -24.40 3.47
C LEU A 35 1.54 -25.81 3.12
N ARG A 36 0.91 -26.02 1.96
CA ARG A 36 0.45 -27.35 1.55
C ARG A 36 1.62 -28.34 1.43
N THR A 37 2.73 -27.90 0.84
CA THR A 37 3.93 -28.72 0.67
C THR A 37 4.52 -29.12 2.02
N SER A 38 4.65 -28.16 2.95
CA SER A 38 5.11 -28.42 4.31
C SER A 38 4.21 -29.41 5.04
N MET A 39 2.88 -29.23 4.95
CA MET A 39 1.93 -30.14 5.61
C MET A 39 2.06 -31.58 5.10
N LEU A 40 2.23 -31.79 3.80
CA LEU A 40 2.45 -33.13 3.24
C LEU A 40 3.78 -33.73 3.69
N GLU A 41 4.84 -32.94 3.73
CA GLU A 41 6.16 -33.40 4.16
C GLU A 41 6.19 -33.75 5.66
N ASP A 42 5.56 -32.93 6.51
CA ASP A 42 5.41 -33.20 7.93
C ASP A 42 4.62 -34.49 8.17
N ARG A 43 3.56 -34.72 7.38
CA ARG A 43 2.77 -35.96 7.46
C ARG A 43 3.55 -37.18 6.98
N LYS A 44 4.36 -37.06 5.92
CA LYS A 44 5.29 -38.10 5.47
C LYS A 44 6.29 -38.47 6.55
N ASN A 45 6.94 -37.47 7.15
CA ASN A 45 7.89 -37.68 8.23
C ASN A 45 7.24 -38.34 9.45
N LYS A 46 6.01 -37.92 9.80
CA LYS A 46 5.23 -38.54 10.87
C LYS A 46 5.01 -40.03 10.64
N VAL A 47 4.49 -40.44 9.48
CA VAL A 47 4.22 -41.86 9.21
C VAL A 47 5.50 -42.69 9.12
N LYS A 48 6.58 -42.12 8.58
CA LYS A 48 7.91 -42.74 8.58
C LYS A 48 8.38 -43.02 10.00
N ASN A 49 8.38 -42.01 10.87
CA ASN A 49 8.84 -42.12 12.25
C ASN A 49 7.96 -43.11 13.05
N LEU A 50 6.65 -43.15 12.79
CA LEU A 50 5.74 -44.12 13.42
C LEU A 50 6.05 -45.56 13.02
N VAL A 51 6.38 -45.83 11.75
CA VAL A 51 6.82 -47.16 11.32
C VAL A 51 8.16 -47.51 11.94
N GLU A 52 9.10 -46.57 11.99
CA GLU A 52 10.40 -46.79 12.65
C GLU A 52 10.24 -47.10 14.14
N TYR A 53 9.34 -46.40 14.83
CA TYR A 53 8.97 -46.71 16.21
C TYR A 53 8.34 -48.11 16.35
N ALA A 54 7.42 -48.48 15.46
CA ALA A 54 6.84 -49.83 15.49
C ALA A 54 7.90 -50.93 15.27
N LEU A 55 8.90 -50.67 14.44
CA LEU A 55 10.01 -51.60 14.21
C LEU A 55 10.93 -51.74 15.44
N THR A 56 11.08 -50.72 16.30
CA THR A 56 11.82 -50.89 17.55
C THR A 56 11.11 -51.84 18.50
N GLN A 57 9.77 -51.84 18.51
CA GLN A 57 8.96 -52.81 19.26
C GLN A 57 9.14 -54.23 18.69
N PHE A 58 9.15 -54.38 17.36
CA PHE A 58 9.40 -55.69 16.73
C PHE A 58 10.81 -56.21 17.07
N ALA A 59 11.81 -55.33 17.03
CA ALA A 59 13.18 -55.68 17.41
C ALA A 59 13.28 -56.12 18.89
N PHE A 60 12.50 -55.51 19.79
CA PHE A 60 12.41 -55.95 21.18
C PHE A 60 11.83 -57.37 21.28
N TYR A 61 10.67 -57.63 20.66
CA TYR A 61 10.04 -58.95 20.69
C TYR A 61 10.90 -60.04 20.03
N ASP A 62 11.57 -59.72 18.92
CA ASP A 62 12.51 -60.63 18.25
C ASP A 62 13.71 -60.96 19.16
N LYS A 63 14.22 -59.97 19.91
CA LYS A 63 15.27 -60.19 20.91
C LYS A 63 14.81 -61.11 22.04
N GLU A 64 13.60 -60.90 22.57
CA GLU A 64 13.05 -61.78 23.62
C GLU A 64 12.86 -63.21 23.10
N ALA A 65 12.41 -63.38 21.85
CA ALA A 65 12.30 -64.70 21.22
C ALA A 65 13.68 -65.39 21.07
N ARG A 66 14.68 -64.67 20.56
CA ARG A 66 16.05 -65.19 20.42
C ARG A 66 16.71 -65.52 21.77
N SER A 67 16.29 -64.86 22.85
CA SER A 67 16.77 -65.14 24.20
C SER A 67 16.09 -66.35 24.86
N GLY A 68 15.07 -66.93 24.22
CA GLY A 68 14.31 -68.06 24.74
C GLY A 68 13.25 -67.70 25.80
N ARG A 69 13.05 -66.40 26.09
CA ARG A 69 12.02 -65.94 27.04
C ARG A 69 10.61 -66.02 26.48
N LEU A 70 10.48 -65.90 25.15
CA LEU A 70 9.25 -66.08 24.40
C LEU A 70 9.50 -67.08 23.27
N THR A 71 8.47 -67.82 22.84
CA THR A 71 8.53 -68.47 21.53
C THR A 71 8.43 -67.43 20.41
N LEU A 72 8.84 -67.78 19.20
CA LEU A 72 8.70 -66.90 18.04
C LEU A 72 7.22 -66.51 17.81
N GLU A 73 6.32 -67.47 17.96
CA GLU A 73 4.88 -67.28 17.81
C GLU A 73 4.34 -66.32 18.87
N GLN A 74 4.78 -66.46 20.13
CA GLN A 74 4.39 -65.56 21.21
C GLN A 74 4.88 -64.12 20.95
N ALA A 75 6.14 -63.96 20.55
CA ALA A 75 6.72 -62.67 20.21
C ALA A 75 6.01 -62.00 19.03
N GLN A 76 5.76 -62.75 17.95
CA GLN A 76 5.00 -62.28 16.79
C GLN A 76 3.56 -61.92 17.17
N GLN A 77 2.89 -62.73 18.00
CA GLN A 77 1.54 -62.45 18.46
C GLN A 77 1.47 -61.17 19.31
N SER A 78 2.40 -60.99 20.26
CA SER A 78 2.47 -59.75 21.04
C SER A 78 2.68 -58.53 20.16
N ALA A 79 3.61 -58.59 19.20
CA ALA A 79 3.87 -57.50 18.26
C ALA A 79 2.63 -57.13 17.42
N LYS A 80 1.88 -58.13 16.92
CA LYS A 80 0.61 -57.90 16.20
C LYS A 80 -0.43 -57.20 17.07
N GLU A 81 -0.64 -57.69 18.29
CA GLU A 81 -1.68 -57.15 19.17
C GLU A 81 -1.36 -55.73 19.65
N THR A 82 -0.09 -55.40 19.89
CA THR A 82 0.34 -54.03 20.19
C THR A 82 -0.06 -53.05 19.07
N LEU A 83 0.14 -53.45 17.81
CA LEU A 83 -0.18 -52.60 16.66
C LEU A 83 -1.67 -52.65 16.26
N ARG A 84 -2.37 -53.74 16.55
CA ARG A 84 -3.80 -53.91 16.23
C ARG A 84 -4.65 -52.82 16.87
N VAL A 85 -4.35 -52.47 18.12
CA VAL A 85 -5.08 -51.45 18.89
C VAL A 85 -4.50 -50.04 18.73
N ALA A 86 -3.28 -49.91 18.18
CA ALA A 86 -2.62 -48.62 18.02
C ALA A 86 -3.39 -47.72 17.03
N ARG A 87 -3.78 -46.53 17.50
CA ARG A 87 -4.43 -45.49 16.70
C ARG A 87 -3.73 -44.16 16.92
N TYR A 88 -3.73 -43.31 15.90
CA TYR A 88 -3.19 -41.97 15.97
C TYR A 88 -3.90 -41.04 14.97
N GLY A 89 -3.72 -39.72 15.13
CA GLY A 89 -4.32 -38.76 14.20
C GLY A 89 -5.84 -38.93 14.12
N ASN A 90 -6.37 -39.07 12.89
CA ASN A 90 -7.80 -39.24 12.62
C ASN A 90 -8.20 -40.71 12.62
N ASN A 91 -7.85 -41.42 13.71
CA ASN A 91 -8.05 -42.86 13.84
C ASN A 91 -7.31 -43.69 12.77
N ASP A 92 -6.13 -43.21 12.34
CA ASP A 92 -5.22 -43.93 11.46
C ASP A 92 -4.63 -45.14 12.17
N TYR A 93 -4.16 -46.12 11.39
CA TYR A 93 -3.82 -47.45 11.88
C TYR A 93 -2.61 -48.05 11.18
N PHE A 94 -2.06 -49.10 11.78
CA PHE A 94 -1.00 -49.93 11.21
C PHE A 94 -1.59 -51.20 10.59
N TRP A 95 -0.89 -51.74 9.60
CA TRP A 95 -1.14 -53.10 9.12
C TRP A 95 0.18 -53.82 8.88
N ILE A 96 0.09 -55.16 8.74
CA ILE A 96 1.23 -56.02 8.46
C ILE A 96 0.84 -57.01 7.37
N ASN A 97 1.68 -57.14 6.35
CA ASN A 97 1.68 -58.26 5.40
C ASN A 97 3.06 -58.91 5.36
N ASP A 98 3.21 -60.11 4.81
CA ASP A 98 4.54 -60.70 4.59
C ASP A 98 5.09 -60.37 3.18
N MET A 99 6.26 -60.91 2.84
CA MET A 99 6.91 -60.72 1.53
C MET A 99 6.29 -61.54 0.37
N HIS A 100 5.35 -62.44 0.64
CA HIS A 100 4.55 -63.21 -0.33
C HIS A 100 3.07 -62.93 -0.07
N PRO A 101 2.63 -61.71 -0.44
CA PRO A 101 1.80 -60.87 0.40
C PRO A 101 0.57 -61.61 0.95
N ARG A 102 0.74 -62.21 2.12
CA ARG A 102 -0.30 -62.72 2.99
C ARG A 102 -0.56 -61.66 4.05
N SER A 103 -1.83 -61.41 4.36
CA SER A 103 -2.17 -60.49 5.45
C SER A 103 -1.76 -61.12 6.78
N VAL A 104 -0.97 -60.41 7.58
CA VAL A 104 -0.51 -60.86 8.90
C VAL A 104 -1.35 -60.24 10.01
N MET A 105 -1.71 -58.96 9.87
CA MET A 105 -2.61 -58.24 10.77
C MET A 105 -3.21 -57.03 10.04
N HIS A 106 -4.54 -56.87 10.08
CA HIS A 106 -5.19 -55.70 9.51
C HIS A 106 -6.43 -55.28 10.35
N PRO A 107 -6.40 -54.11 11.02
CA PRO A 107 -7.42 -53.77 12.01
C PRO A 107 -8.78 -53.39 11.42
N ILE A 108 -8.83 -52.96 10.15
CA ILE A 108 -10.08 -52.58 9.46
C ILE A 108 -10.69 -53.73 8.67
N LYS A 109 -9.90 -54.77 8.39
CA LYS A 109 -10.29 -55.95 7.59
C LYS A 109 -9.72 -57.21 8.25
N PRO A 110 -10.13 -57.53 9.49
CA PRO A 110 -9.62 -58.71 10.19
C PRO A 110 -9.93 -60.01 9.43
N GLU A 111 -10.96 -60.02 8.59
CA GLU A 111 -11.38 -61.17 7.79
C GLU A 111 -10.36 -61.62 6.74
N VAL A 112 -9.38 -60.78 6.36
CA VAL A 112 -8.33 -61.16 5.41
C VAL A 112 -7.08 -61.72 6.09
N GLU A 113 -6.98 -61.69 7.42
CA GLU A 113 -5.79 -62.16 8.13
C GLU A 113 -5.52 -63.66 7.87
N GLY A 114 -4.27 -63.99 7.60
CA GLY A 114 -3.85 -65.34 7.22
C GLY A 114 -4.14 -65.71 5.77
N THR A 115 -4.79 -64.86 4.97
CA THR A 115 -5.11 -65.13 3.55
C THR A 115 -4.13 -64.46 2.59
N ASP A 116 -3.99 -65.04 1.39
CA ASP A 116 -3.22 -64.44 0.30
C ASP A 116 -3.94 -63.18 -0.22
N VAL A 117 -3.24 -62.05 -0.18
CA VAL A 117 -3.75 -60.75 -0.63
C VAL A 117 -2.99 -60.21 -1.85
N SER A 118 -2.21 -61.04 -2.54
CA SER A 118 -1.48 -60.67 -3.77
C SER A 118 -2.40 -60.18 -4.89
N GLY A 119 -3.59 -60.78 -5.00
CA GLY A 119 -4.62 -60.38 -5.96
C GLY A 119 -5.42 -59.14 -5.56
N SER A 120 -5.20 -58.59 -4.35
CA SER A 120 -5.98 -57.44 -3.86
C SER A 120 -5.62 -56.16 -4.60
N LYS A 121 -6.64 -55.48 -5.09
CA LYS A 121 -6.52 -54.20 -5.78
C LYS A 121 -6.97 -53.05 -4.88
N ASP A 122 -6.35 -51.90 -5.06
CA ASP A 122 -6.83 -50.65 -4.48
C ASP A 122 -8.11 -50.19 -5.22
N ALA A 123 -8.74 -49.12 -4.74
CA ALA A 123 -9.98 -48.62 -5.36
C ALA A 123 -9.77 -48.03 -6.78
N ALA A 124 -8.53 -47.86 -7.23
CA ALA A 124 -8.17 -47.47 -8.60
C ALA A 124 -7.78 -48.68 -9.49
N GLY A 125 -7.78 -49.90 -8.95
CA GLY A 125 -7.47 -51.13 -9.68
C GLY A 125 -5.99 -51.53 -9.67
N ALA A 126 -5.12 -50.81 -8.96
CA ALA A 126 -3.69 -51.12 -8.87
C ALA A 126 -3.44 -52.27 -7.87
N PRO A 127 -2.46 -53.17 -8.12
CA PRO A 127 -2.16 -54.29 -7.23
C PRO A 127 -1.49 -53.78 -5.93
N LEU A 128 -2.26 -53.74 -4.85
CA LEU A 128 -1.91 -52.94 -3.67
C LEU A 128 -0.74 -53.55 -2.89
N TYR A 129 -0.92 -54.78 -2.39
CA TYR A 129 0.08 -55.40 -1.52
C TYR A 129 1.35 -55.78 -2.30
N GLN A 130 1.22 -56.10 -3.59
CA GLN A 130 2.38 -56.31 -4.47
C GLN A 130 3.24 -55.05 -4.53
N LYS A 131 2.64 -53.86 -4.69
CA LYS A 131 3.35 -52.58 -4.69
C LYS A 131 4.09 -52.33 -3.37
N PHE A 132 3.52 -52.71 -2.22
CA PHE A 132 4.22 -52.63 -0.93
C PHE A 132 5.45 -53.54 -0.88
N VAL A 133 5.29 -54.80 -1.28
CA VAL A 133 6.37 -55.79 -1.31
C VAL A 133 7.47 -55.36 -2.27
N ASP A 134 7.12 -54.90 -3.48
CA ASP A 134 8.09 -54.44 -4.48
C ASP A 134 8.89 -53.23 -3.98
N THR A 135 8.22 -52.29 -3.30
CA THR A 135 8.86 -51.13 -2.67
C THR A 135 9.89 -51.56 -1.61
N VAL A 136 9.53 -52.51 -0.76
CA VAL A 136 10.43 -53.06 0.27
C VAL A 136 11.56 -53.89 -0.36
N LYS A 137 11.30 -54.66 -1.43
CA LYS A 137 12.34 -55.42 -2.15
C LYS A 137 13.36 -54.50 -2.80
N ALA A 138 12.92 -53.38 -3.38
CA ALA A 138 13.80 -52.45 -4.08
C ALA A 138 14.73 -51.68 -3.12
N SER A 139 14.20 -51.20 -1.99
CA SER A 139 14.88 -50.18 -1.17
C SER A 139 14.85 -50.47 0.34
N GLY A 140 14.25 -51.58 0.78
CA GLY A 140 13.99 -51.91 2.19
C GLY A 140 12.82 -51.14 2.81
N ALA A 141 12.52 -49.94 2.31
CA ALA A 141 11.40 -49.09 2.72
C ALA A 141 11.02 -48.09 1.62
N GLY A 142 9.84 -47.50 1.73
CA GLY A 142 9.45 -46.41 0.82
C GLY A 142 8.02 -45.92 1.01
N PHE A 143 7.70 -44.84 0.32
CA PHE A 143 6.35 -44.30 0.26
C PHE A 143 5.55 -44.92 -0.88
N VAL A 144 4.28 -45.25 -0.62
CA VAL A 144 3.36 -45.83 -1.59
C VAL A 144 2.04 -45.07 -1.52
N GLU A 145 1.64 -44.49 -2.65
CA GLU A 145 0.35 -43.84 -2.85
C GLU A 145 -0.63 -44.80 -3.54
N TYR A 146 -1.87 -44.83 -3.04
CA TYR A 146 -2.96 -45.70 -3.48
C TYR A 146 -4.32 -45.17 -2.98
N ARG A 147 -5.43 -45.79 -3.41
CA ARG A 147 -6.77 -45.44 -2.91
C ARG A 147 -7.33 -46.51 -1.98
N TRP A 148 -7.70 -46.13 -0.76
CA TRP A 148 -8.16 -47.08 0.25
C TRP A 148 -9.37 -46.61 1.03
N ILE A 149 -10.14 -47.57 1.52
CA ILE A 149 -11.32 -47.31 2.34
C ILE A 149 -10.89 -46.92 3.75
N ARG A 150 -11.47 -45.86 4.31
CA ARG A 150 -11.22 -45.44 5.70
C ARG A 150 -11.97 -46.34 6.69
N THR A 151 -13.21 -46.66 6.36
CA THR A 151 -14.11 -47.53 7.12
C THR A 151 -14.64 -48.64 6.23
N PRO A 152 -15.03 -49.80 6.79
CA PRO A 152 -15.66 -50.88 6.03
C PRO A 152 -16.88 -50.35 5.26
N GLY A 153 -16.96 -50.65 3.95
CA GLY A 153 -18.04 -50.20 3.07
C GLY A 153 -17.96 -48.73 2.59
N GLY A 154 -16.96 -47.96 3.02
CA GLY A 154 -16.77 -46.57 2.58
C GLY A 154 -16.13 -46.44 1.18
N PRO A 155 -16.09 -45.21 0.61
CA PRO A 155 -15.41 -44.96 -0.66
C PRO A 155 -13.89 -45.06 -0.51
N GLY A 156 -13.21 -45.46 -1.60
CA GLY A 156 -11.75 -45.42 -1.65
C GLY A 156 -11.24 -44.00 -1.84
N VAL A 157 -10.50 -43.48 -0.86
CA VAL A 157 -9.90 -42.13 -0.85
C VAL A 157 -8.38 -42.21 -0.99
N PRO A 158 -7.70 -41.17 -1.55
CA PRO A 158 -6.25 -41.19 -1.69
C PRO A 158 -5.56 -41.31 -0.33
N LYS A 159 -4.63 -42.26 -0.23
CA LYS A 159 -3.85 -42.56 0.95
C LYS A 159 -2.38 -42.64 0.56
N LEU A 160 -1.53 -42.01 1.36
CA LEU A 160 -0.09 -42.11 1.26
C LEU A 160 0.43 -42.85 2.48
N SER A 161 1.09 -43.98 2.24
CA SER A 161 1.69 -44.78 3.29
C SER A 161 3.20 -44.85 3.18
N TYR A 162 3.85 -45.02 4.32
CA TYR A 162 5.22 -45.49 4.38
C TYR A 162 5.20 -46.97 4.75
N VAL A 163 5.96 -47.78 4.02
CA VAL A 163 6.14 -49.21 4.27
C VAL A 163 7.61 -49.52 4.50
N LYS A 164 7.89 -50.49 5.38
CA LYS A 164 9.26 -50.93 5.66
C LYS A 164 9.28 -52.42 5.99
N GLY A 165 10.31 -53.12 5.50
CA GLY A 165 10.55 -54.51 5.79
C GLY A 165 11.20 -54.73 7.16
N PHE A 166 10.70 -55.72 7.89
CA PHE A 166 11.33 -56.31 9.07
C PHE A 166 11.85 -57.70 8.70
N GLN A 167 13.14 -57.75 8.32
CA GLN A 167 13.78 -58.95 7.78
C GLN A 167 13.69 -60.20 8.68
N PRO A 168 13.85 -60.13 10.02
CA PRO A 168 13.81 -61.34 10.87
C PRO A 168 12.56 -62.19 10.72
N TRP A 169 11.41 -61.55 10.44
CA TRP A 169 10.12 -62.24 10.30
C TRP A 169 9.59 -62.22 8.87
N GLY A 170 10.30 -61.60 7.92
CA GLY A 170 9.82 -61.42 6.55
C GLY A 170 8.54 -60.59 6.46
N TRP A 171 8.33 -59.68 7.42
CA TRP A 171 7.13 -58.84 7.50
C TRP A 171 7.36 -57.48 6.84
N VAL A 172 6.32 -56.97 6.21
CA VAL A 172 6.18 -55.59 5.76
C VAL A 172 5.18 -54.91 6.67
N ILE A 173 5.65 -53.89 7.38
CA ILE A 173 4.80 -53.03 8.19
C ILE A 173 4.50 -51.74 7.42
N GLY A 174 3.26 -51.29 7.50
CA GLY A 174 2.85 -50.04 6.90
C GLY A 174 1.93 -49.23 7.80
N THR A 175 1.99 -47.92 7.62
CA THR A 175 0.97 -46.99 8.09
C THR A 175 0.89 -45.82 7.13
N GLY A 176 -0.21 -45.07 7.14
CA GLY A 176 -0.37 -43.95 6.23
C GLY A 176 -1.46 -43.00 6.65
N ILE A 177 -1.43 -41.84 5.99
CA ILE A 177 -2.40 -40.77 6.16
C ILE A 177 -3.25 -40.65 4.90
N TYR A 178 -4.50 -40.26 5.08
CA TYR A 178 -5.37 -39.94 3.97
C TYR A 178 -5.14 -38.48 3.53
N ILE A 179 -5.04 -38.27 2.22
CA ILE A 179 -4.66 -36.96 1.65
C ILE A 179 -5.80 -35.94 1.76
N ASP A 180 -7.05 -36.41 1.75
CA ASP A 180 -8.24 -35.59 1.97
C ASP A 180 -8.24 -34.88 3.33
N ASP A 181 -7.68 -35.49 4.38
CA ASP A 181 -7.50 -34.86 5.69
C ASP A 181 -6.53 -33.66 5.58
N VAL A 182 -5.42 -33.85 4.87
CA VAL A 182 -4.43 -32.79 4.62
C VAL A 182 -5.05 -31.67 3.80
N ASP A 183 -5.81 -32.01 2.75
CA ASP A 183 -6.47 -31.02 1.89
C ASP A 183 -7.60 -30.28 2.63
N SER A 184 -8.30 -30.93 3.57
CA SER A 184 -9.31 -30.30 4.43
C SER A 184 -8.68 -29.30 5.40
N GLU A 185 -7.63 -29.72 6.13
CA GLU A 185 -6.88 -28.83 7.02
C GLU A 185 -6.27 -27.65 6.25
N PHE A 186 -5.68 -27.92 5.08
CA PHE A 186 -5.12 -26.90 4.21
C PHE A 186 -6.19 -25.88 3.78
N ARG A 187 -7.38 -26.34 3.36
CA ARG A 187 -8.48 -25.47 2.92
C ARG A 187 -8.96 -24.54 4.04
N GLN A 188 -9.04 -25.05 5.27
CA GLN A 188 -9.42 -24.22 6.42
C GLN A 188 -8.38 -23.12 6.68
N GLN A 189 -7.09 -23.45 6.64
CA GLN A 189 -6.02 -22.47 6.79
C GLN A 189 -5.97 -21.48 5.63
N PHE A 190 -6.17 -21.96 4.40
CA PHE A 190 -6.23 -21.14 3.20
C PHE A 190 -7.38 -20.13 3.25
N LEU A 191 -8.58 -20.54 3.63
CA LEU A 191 -9.73 -19.64 3.77
C LEU A 191 -9.50 -18.61 4.88
N ARG A 192 -8.92 -19.02 6.01
CA ARG A 192 -8.61 -18.10 7.12
C ARG A 192 -7.57 -17.04 6.73
N LEU A 193 -6.43 -17.47 6.19
CA LEU A 193 -5.35 -16.57 5.77
C LEU A 193 -5.74 -15.75 4.54
N GLY A 194 -6.48 -16.33 3.61
CA GLY A 194 -7.05 -15.66 2.45
C GLY A 194 -8.06 -14.59 2.84
N GLY A 195 -8.92 -14.86 3.82
CA GLY A 195 -9.87 -13.89 4.36
C GLY A 195 -9.17 -12.69 5.03
N ILE A 196 -8.15 -12.95 5.85
CA ILE A 196 -7.31 -11.90 6.47
C ILE A 196 -6.61 -11.07 5.38
N SER A 197 -6.02 -11.73 4.38
CA SER A 197 -5.33 -11.06 3.27
C SER A 197 -6.30 -10.19 2.47
N LEU A 198 -7.50 -10.69 2.17
CA LEU A 198 -8.54 -9.94 1.47
C LEU A 198 -8.98 -8.72 2.26
N ALA A 199 -9.19 -8.84 3.57
CA ALA A 199 -9.53 -7.71 4.42
C ALA A 199 -8.43 -6.63 4.42
N LEU A 200 -7.15 -7.03 4.48
CA LEU A 200 -6.02 -6.11 4.38
C LEU A 200 -5.92 -5.44 3.00
N LEU A 201 -6.15 -6.19 1.93
CA LEU A 201 -6.18 -5.64 0.56
C LEU A 201 -7.28 -4.57 0.41
N LEU A 202 -8.48 -4.87 0.89
CA LEU A 202 -9.61 -3.92 0.87
C LEU A 202 -9.31 -2.68 1.72
N LEU A 203 -8.72 -2.87 2.91
CA LEU A 203 -8.34 -1.78 3.80
C LEU A 203 -7.28 -0.86 3.15
N LEU A 204 -6.22 -1.43 2.58
CA LEU A 204 -5.17 -0.67 1.89
C LEU A 204 -5.71 0.04 0.65
N GLY A 205 -6.57 -0.63 -0.13
CA GLY A 205 -7.25 -0.03 -1.27
C GLY A 205 -8.13 1.15 -0.86
N LEU A 206 -8.93 1.00 0.19
CA LEU A 206 -9.79 2.04 0.74
C LEU A 206 -8.99 3.23 1.28
N LEU A 207 -7.93 2.97 2.04
CA LEU A 207 -7.03 4.00 2.57
C LEU A 207 -6.33 4.75 1.43
N GLY A 208 -5.81 4.03 0.43
CA GLY A 208 -5.20 4.62 -0.76
C GLY A 208 -6.16 5.54 -1.51
N TRP A 209 -7.40 5.08 -1.73
CA TRP A 209 -8.44 5.88 -2.37
C TRP A 209 -8.82 7.11 -1.54
N ARG A 210 -8.98 6.96 -0.21
CA ARG A 210 -9.35 8.05 0.69
C ARG A 210 -8.25 9.10 0.80
N VAL A 211 -6.99 8.68 0.94
CA VAL A 211 -5.83 9.58 0.99
C VAL A 211 -5.63 10.29 -0.33
N GLY A 212 -5.67 9.58 -1.46
CA GLY A 212 -5.57 10.17 -2.78
C GLY A 212 -6.64 11.24 -3.03
N GLY A 213 -7.89 10.93 -2.68
CA GLY A 213 -9.00 11.89 -2.76
C GLY A 213 -8.87 13.07 -1.79
N SER A 214 -8.35 12.85 -0.58
CA SER A 214 -8.14 13.89 0.42
C SER A 214 -7.07 14.90 -0.01
N ILE A 215 -5.94 14.42 -0.53
CA ILE A 215 -4.84 15.29 -0.99
C ILE A 215 -5.29 16.16 -2.16
N LEU A 216 -5.96 15.56 -3.16
CA LEU A 216 -6.52 16.30 -4.29
C LEU A 216 -7.53 17.37 -3.84
N ARG A 217 -8.34 17.08 -2.82
CA ARG A 217 -9.29 18.04 -2.26
C ARG A 217 -8.61 19.19 -1.50
N GLN A 218 -7.57 18.90 -0.71
CA GLN A 218 -6.79 19.90 0.02
C GLN A 218 -6.01 20.81 -0.94
N LEU A 219 -5.45 20.26 -2.02
CA LEU A 219 -4.74 21.04 -3.04
C LEU A 219 -5.69 21.82 -3.95
N GLY A 220 -6.91 21.33 -4.18
CA GLY A 220 -7.91 21.94 -5.06
C GLY A 220 -7.67 21.67 -6.55
N GLY A 221 -6.68 20.82 -6.87
CA GLY A 221 -6.22 20.53 -8.21
C GLY A 221 -4.90 19.77 -8.20
N GLU A 222 -4.25 19.66 -9.37
CA GLU A 222 -2.93 19.03 -9.46
C GLU A 222 -1.83 19.97 -8.93
N PRO A 223 -0.83 19.44 -8.19
CA PRO A 223 0.25 20.27 -7.67
C PRO A 223 1.08 20.95 -8.77
N SER A 224 1.24 20.29 -9.92
CA SER A 224 1.91 20.86 -11.10
C SER A 224 1.23 22.16 -11.56
N TYR A 225 -0.10 22.19 -11.54
CA TYR A 225 -0.86 23.38 -11.89
C TYR A 225 -0.73 24.48 -10.83
N ALA A 226 -0.75 24.14 -9.54
CA ALA A 226 -0.51 25.12 -8.47
C ALA A 226 0.90 25.73 -8.56
N ALA A 227 1.91 24.93 -8.91
CA ALA A 227 3.27 25.40 -9.14
C ALA A 227 3.35 26.36 -10.34
N GLU A 228 2.64 26.06 -11.43
CA GLU A 228 2.56 26.92 -12.61
C GLU A 228 1.89 28.27 -12.30
N VAL A 229 0.74 28.24 -11.62
CA VAL A 229 0.04 29.46 -11.16
C VAL A 229 0.96 30.33 -10.30
N THR A 230 1.66 29.72 -9.35
CA THR A 230 2.59 30.44 -8.46
C THR A 230 3.74 31.07 -9.24
N ARG A 231 4.31 30.37 -10.23
CA ARG A 231 5.39 30.87 -11.08
C ARG A 231 4.95 32.07 -11.92
N ARG A 232 3.71 32.06 -12.42
CA ARG A 232 3.12 33.17 -13.19
C ARG A 232 2.87 34.41 -12.34
N ILE A 233 2.31 34.23 -11.13
CA ILE A 233 2.13 35.32 -10.16
C ILE A 233 3.49 35.93 -9.80
N ALA A 234 4.51 35.10 -9.55
CA ALA A 234 5.87 35.57 -9.26
C ALA A 234 6.51 36.33 -10.43
N ALA A 235 6.14 36.01 -11.67
CA ALA A 235 6.55 36.75 -12.87
C ALA A 235 5.76 38.05 -13.11
N GLY A 236 4.79 38.38 -12.25
CA GLY A 236 3.96 39.59 -12.36
C GLY A 236 2.74 39.45 -13.28
N ASP A 237 2.46 38.27 -13.84
CA ASP A 237 1.26 38.04 -14.63
C ASP A 237 0.05 37.76 -13.72
N LEU A 238 -0.73 38.80 -13.43
CA LEU A 238 -1.95 38.74 -12.63
C LEU A 238 -3.23 38.70 -13.49
N THR A 239 -3.10 38.57 -14.82
CA THR A 239 -4.22 38.82 -15.74
C THR A 239 -5.08 37.58 -15.98
N GLN A 240 -4.52 36.37 -15.94
CA GLN A 240 -5.34 35.16 -16.13
C GLN A 240 -5.87 34.61 -14.81
N LYS A 241 -7.15 34.26 -14.82
CA LYS A 241 -7.85 33.71 -13.67
C LYS A 241 -7.35 32.30 -13.33
N VAL A 242 -7.09 32.05 -12.05
CA VAL A 242 -6.86 30.70 -11.54
C VAL A 242 -8.13 29.88 -11.65
N THR A 243 -8.10 28.82 -12.47
CA THR A 243 -9.18 27.84 -12.51
C THR A 243 -9.19 26.99 -11.23
N LEU A 244 -10.32 26.99 -10.53
CA LEU A 244 -10.51 26.19 -9.32
C LEU A 244 -11.13 24.84 -9.69
N GLY A 245 -10.64 23.76 -9.07
CA GLY A 245 -11.30 22.46 -9.14
C GLY A 245 -12.69 22.48 -8.50
N SER A 246 -13.55 21.54 -8.90
CA SER A 246 -14.99 21.55 -8.64
C SER A 246 -15.44 21.47 -7.16
N ARG A 247 -14.55 21.36 -6.17
CA ARG A 247 -14.93 21.06 -4.77
C ARG A 247 -14.02 21.63 -3.65
N GLY A 248 -13.50 22.86 -3.74
CA GLY A 248 -12.65 23.36 -2.63
C GLY A 248 -12.56 24.88 -2.46
N GLY A 249 -13.51 25.46 -1.72
CA GLY A 249 -13.45 26.87 -1.28
C GLY A 249 -12.34 27.18 -0.27
N ALA A 250 -11.73 26.15 0.35
CA ALA A 250 -10.60 26.27 1.28
C ALA A 250 -9.41 25.40 0.84
N SER A 251 -9.11 25.38 -0.46
CA SER A 251 -7.97 24.65 -1.02
C SER A 251 -6.75 25.55 -1.21
N LEU A 252 -5.55 24.96 -1.35
CA LEU A 252 -4.34 25.72 -1.66
C LEU A 252 -4.51 26.59 -2.92
N LEU A 253 -5.11 26.04 -3.99
CA LEU A 253 -5.40 26.79 -5.21
C LEU A 253 -6.40 27.93 -4.98
N ALA A 254 -7.40 27.76 -4.10
CA ALA A 254 -8.31 28.84 -3.73
C ALA A 254 -7.57 29.98 -3.01
N SER A 255 -6.67 29.66 -2.08
CA SER A 255 -5.82 30.66 -1.41
C SER A 255 -4.85 31.35 -2.39
N LEU A 256 -4.31 30.64 -3.37
CA LEU A 256 -3.49 31.23 -4.45
C LEU A 256 -4.31 32.19 -5.32
N ALA A 257 -5.55 31.83 -5.64
CA ALA A 257 -6.47 32.69 -6.40
C ALA A 257 -6.84 33.96 -5.63
N GLU A 258 -7.12 33.84 -4.33
CA GLU A 258 -7.41 35.00 -3.47
C GLU A 258 -6.19 35.93 -3.37
N MET A 259 -5.00 35.37 -3.18
CA MET A 259 -3.75 36.14 -3.16
C MET A 259 -3.52 36.87 -4.48
N GLN A 260 -3.71 36.21 -5.63
CA GLN A 260 -3.62 36.84 -6.95
C GLN A 260 -4.58 38.04 -7.06
N GLY A 261 -5.84 37.87 -6.63
CA GLY A 261 -6.84 38.93 -6.66
C GLY A 261 -6.46 40.13 -5.80
N ARG A 262 -5.96 39.89 -4.58
CA ARG A 262 -5.47 40.97 -3.69
C ARG A 262 -4.27 41.70 -4.28
N LEU A 263 -3.32 40.99 -4.87
CA LEU A 263 -2.17 41.61 -5.55
C LEU A 263 -2.64 42.46 -6.74
N ALA A 264 -3.55 41.95 -7.57
CA ALA A 264 -4.10 42.68 -8.71
C ALA A 264 -4.81 43.97 -8.28
N GLN A 265 -5.55 43.92 -7.17
CA GLN A 265 -6.20 45.08 -6.57
C GLN A 265 -5.18 46.14 -6.09
N VAL A 266 -4.11 45.72 -5.41
CA VAL A 266 -3.04 46.63 -4.97
C VAL A 266 -2.37 47.31 -6.16
N PHE A 267 -2.03 46.57 -7.22
CA PHE A 267 -1.46 47.17 -8.44
C PHE A 267 -2.44 48.13 -9.13
N GLY A 268 -3.74 47.78 -9.20
CA GLY A 268 -4.77 48.69 -9.71
C GLY A 268 -4.91 49.97 -8.89
N GLN A 269 -4.82 49.89 -7.56
CA GLN A 269 -4.82 51.07 -6.69
C GLN A 269 -3.57 51.93 -6.87
N ILE A 270 -2.41 51.32 -7.04
CA ILE A 270 -1.15 52.04 -7.32
C ILE A 270 -1.26 52.78 -8.66
N ASP A 271 -1.75 52.14 -9.71
CA ASP A 271 -1.95 52.75 -11.03
C ASP A 271 -2.93 53.93 -10.98
N GLN A 272 -4.08 53.75 -10.30
CA GLN A 272 -5.06 54.83 -10.10
C GLN A 272 -4.47 56.01 -9.31
N THR A 273 -3.71 55.73 -8.26
CA THR A 273 -3.06 56.74 -7.42
C THR A 273 -1.97 57.47 -8.21
N ALA A 274 -1.16 56.76 -8.98
CA ALA A 274 -0.15 57.35 -9.86
C ALA A 274 -0.78 58.24 -10.95
N GLY A 275 -1.88 57.81 -11.55
CA GLY A 275 -2.65 58.62 -12.49
C GLY A 275 -3.26 59.87 -11.83
N GLY A 276 -3.75 59.76 -10.60
CA GLY A 276 -4.20 60.89 -9.79
C GLY A 276 -3.07 61.89 -9.48
N LEU A 277 -1.91 61.38 -9.07
CA LEU A 277 -0.73 62.18 -8.77
C LEU A 277 -0.21 62.92 -10.02
N SER A 278 -0.19 62.25 -11.17
CA SER A 278 0.20 62.86 -12.46
C SER A 278 -0.75 64.00 -12.87
N ARG A 279 -2.08 63.80 -12.70
CA ARG A 279 -3.07 64.86 -12.93
C ARG A 279 -2.89 66.04 -11.98
N ASN A 280 -2.68 65.78 -10.69
CA ASN A 280 -2.43 66.82 -9.69
C ASN A 280 -1.15 67.61 -9.99
N ALA A 281 -0.07 66.94 -10.39
CA ALA A 281 1.17 67.59 -10.80
C ALA A 281 0.97 68.50 -12.03
N SER A 282 0.16 68.05 -13.01
CA SER A 282 -0.17 68.85 -14.19
C SER A 282 -1.00 70.09 -13.84
N ALA A 283 -1.99 69.95 -12.96
CA ALA A 283 -2.78 71.06 -12.45
C ALA A 283 -1.91 72.06 -11.67
N LEU A 284 -1.02 71.56 -10.80
CA LEU A 284 -0.09 72.40 -10.03
C LEU A 284 0.87 73.17 -10.94
N SER A 285 1.41 72.52 -11.98
CA SER A 285 2.27 73.19 -12.97
C SER A 285 1.52 74.32 -13.69
N THR A 286 0.25 74.11 -14.01
CA THR A 286 -0.60 75.12 -14.66
C THR A 286 -0.85 76.30 -13.71
N ALA A 287 -1.23 76.03 -12.47
CA ALA A 287 -1.43 77.06 -11.45
C ALA A 287 -0.15 77.85 -11.17
N ALA A 288 1.01 77.19 -11.10
CA ALA A 288 2.29 77.87 -10.93
C ALA A 288 2.60 78.82 -12.10
N ALA A 289 2.28 78.44 -13.34
CA ALA A 289 2.45 79.29 -14.52
C ALA A 289 1.49 80.49 -14.54
N GLU A 290 0.28 80.36 -13.97
CA GLU A 290 -0.65 81.48 -13.79
C GLU A 290 -0.18 82.43 -12.69
N ILE A 291 0.30 81.91 -11.55
CA ILE A 291 0.87 82.72 -10.48
C ILE A 291 2.09 83.49 -10.99
N GLY A 292 2.96 82.86 -11.78
CA GLY A 292 4.11 83.54 -12.39
C GLY A 292 3.69 84.73 -13.25
N ARG A 293 2.68 84.54 -14.12
CA ARG A 293 2.13 85.63 -14.95
C ARG A 293 1.47 86.73 -14.11
N ALA A 294 0.74 86.37 -13.06
CA ALA A 294 0.10 87.33 -12.18
C ALA A 294 1.15 88.14 -11.38
N ALA A 295 2.21 87.50 -10.90
CA ALA A 295 3.30 88.16 -10.20
C ALA A 295 4.03 89.16 -11.12
N GLU A 296 4.24 88.82 -12.39
CA GLU A 296 4.88 89.69 -13.38
C GLU A 296 4.00 90.90 -13.72
N ALA A 297 2.69 90.68 -13.92
CA ALA A 297 1.73 91.78 -14.11
C ALA A 297 1.65 92.69 -12.87
N GLN A 298 1.68 92.13 -11.66
CA GLN A 298 1.69 92.88 -10.42
C GLN A 298 2.98 93.72 -10.28
N ALA A 299 4.15 93.15 -10.60
CA ALA A 299 5.42 93.86 -10.56
C ALA A 299 5.44 95.05 -11.53
N GLN A 300 4.88 94.89 -12.73
CA GLN A 300 4.70 95.98 -13.69
C GLN A 300 3.77 97.06 -13.15
N ALA A 301 2.62 96.68 -12.56
CA ALA A 301 1.69 97.62 -11.95
C ALA A 301 2.33 98.41 -10.78
N THR A 302 3.09 97.73 -9.92
CA THR A 302 3.85 98.37 -8.84
C THR A 302 4.92 99.33 -9.38
N SER A 303 5.62 98.94 -10.45
CA SER A 303 6.60 99.83 -11.11
C SER A 303 5.92 101.08 -11.70
N ALA A 304 4.76 100.93 -12.34
CA ALA A 304 3.98 102.04 -12.85
C ALA A 304 3.44 102.93 -11.71
N SER A 305 3.00 102.36 -10.60
CA SER A 305 2.61 103.11 -9.40
C SER A 305 3.78 103.88 -8.79
N ALA A 306 4.99 103.30 -8.76
CA ALA A 306 6.18 104.01 -8.29
C ALA A 306 6.50 105.21 -9.18
N ALA A 307 6.44 105.06 -10.51
CA ALA A 307 6.61 106.16 -11.45
C ALA A 307 5.55 107.26 -11.27
N ALA A 308 4.28 106.89 -11.08
CA ALA A 308 3.21 107.85 -10.79
C ALA A 308 3.42 108.56 -9.44
N LEU A 309 3.92 107.86 -8.42
CA LEU A 309 4.27 108.46 -7.13
C LEU A 309 5.44 109.43 -7.25
N GLU A 310 6.44 109.15 -8.10
CA GLU A 310 7.49 110.10 -8.44
C GLU A 310 6.91 111.35 -9.11
N GLU A 311 6.02 111.19 -10.09
CA GLU A 311 5.36 112.31 -10.77
C GLU A 311 4.50 113.15 -9.82
N VAL A 312 3.75 112.51 -8.91
CA VAL A 312 2.98 113.18 -7.86
C VAL A 312 3.91 113.93 -6.90
N THR A 313 5.04 113.33 -6.51
CA THR A 313 6.03 113.99 -5.64
C THR A 313 6.64 115.21 -6.32
N VAL A 314 6.95 115.12 -7.61
CA VAL A 314 7.40 116.27 -8.44
C VAL A 314 6.32 117.35 -8.47
N SER A 315 5.06 116.98 -8.77
CA SER A 315 3.94 117.93 -8.76
C SER A 315 3.72 118.59 -7.39
N ILE A 316 3.85 117.85 -6.28
CA ILE A 316 3.74 118.40 -4.92
C ILE A 316 4.87 119.41 -4.65
N ASN A 317 6.10 119.11 -5.08
CA ASN A 317 7.21 120.05 -4.97
C ASN A 317 7.00 121.29 -5.84
N GLU A 318 6.44 121.12 -7.04
CA GLU A 318 6.14 122.21 -7.96
C GLU A 318 5.02 123.12 -7.43
N VAL A 319 3.94 122.53 -6.88
CA VAL A 319 2.86 123.23 -6.19
C VAL A 319 3.38 123.93 -4.93
N SER A 320 4.28 123.29 -4.16
CA SER A 320 4.92 123.95 -3.00
C SER A 320 5.78 125.14 -3.42
N ALA A 321 6.55 125.02 -4.51
CA ALA A 321 7.34 126.12 -5.06
C ALA A 321 6.46 127.28 -5.54
N LEU A 322 5.33 126.98 -6.20
CA LEU A 322 4.30 127.95 -6.60
C LEU A 322 3.64 128.62 -5.39
N ALA A 323 3.31 127.86 -4.35
CA ALA A 323 2.76 128.40 -3.11
C ALA A 323 3.76 129.35 -2.42
N GLY A 324 5.04 128.97 -2.34
CA GLY A 324 6.10 129.82 -1.80
C GLY A 324 6.36 131.09 -2.63
N GLN A 325 6.25 131.02 -3.96
CA GLN A 325 6.28 132.22 -4.82
C GLN A 325 5.06 133.12 -4.59
N THR A 326 3.89 132.55 -4.34
CA THR A 326 2.66 133.32 -4.02
C THR A 326 2.76 133.99 -2.65
N GLU A 327 3.40 133.34 -1.68
CA GLU A 327 3.67 133.87 -0.34
C GLU A 327 4.67 135.04 -0.39
N THR A 328 5.82 134.87 -1.07
CA THR A 328 6.78 135.97 -1.28
C THR A 328 6.22 137.11 -2.15
N GLY A 329 5.25 136.80 -3.03
CA GLY A 329 4.49 137.81 -3.76
C GLY A 329 3.49 138.58 -2.90
N SER A 330 2.91 137.95 -1.88
CA SER A 330 1.94 138.58 -0.97
C SER A 330 2.60 139.40 0.15
N GLU A 331 3.84 139.10 0.55
CA GLU A 331 4.60 139.93 1.50
C GLU A 331 5.09 141.27 0.89
N ARG A 332 4.94 141.44 -0.43
CA ARG A 332 5.39 142.64 -1.18
C ARG A 332 4.27 143.63 -1.53
N THR A 333 3.06 143.42 -1.03
CA THR A 333 1.87 144.29 -1.16
C THR A 333 1.36 144.71 0.19
#